data_AF-A0A8E2JXW8-F1
#
_entry.id   AF-A0A8E2JXW8-F1
#
_cell.length_a   1.000
_cell.length_b   1.000
_cell.length_c   1.000
_cell.angle_alpha   90.00
_cell.angle_beta   90.00
_cell.angle_gamma   90.00
#
_symmetry.space_group_name_H-M   'P 1'
#
loop_
_entity.id
_entity.type
_entity.pdbx_description
1 polymer ?
#
loop_
_entity_poly.entity_id
_entity_poly.type
_entity_poly.pdbx_seq_one_letter_code
_entity_poly.pdbx_strand_id
1 'polypeptide(L)'
;MEPFRQLRRHLAISHLADTYIEVDYLRRQNNNSSYAGGLLSKAQRLIKSEIESLRSHPQAAQRSKGFRRLLLSLSEIEIRENRFDAAHRLLMELCDIYGELVDPDIIDRHGHLRAFISLARISSPPDAESSWTTALNLGRRYYPLEEEVFVVALMHLFICTARLVGGDMEGGKAAFDYAVEICHSKSPQFVMPGLGTYLFDDVQCQIKSLVGWTLPPCN
;
A
#
# COMPACT_ATOMS: atom_id res chain seq x y z
N MET A 1 -15.91 -22.92 -2.39
CA MET A 1 -15.42 -22.43 -3.69
C MET A 1 -16.28 -21.24 -4.08
N GLU A 2 -15.71 -20.04 -4.25
CA GLU A 2 -16.47 -18.83 -4.62
C GLU A 2 -16.97 -18.96 -6.08
N PRO A 3 -18.27 -18.73 -6.36
CA PRO A 3 -18.78 -18.70 -7.73
C PRO A 3 -18.02 -17.68 -8.58
N PHE A 4 -17.59 -18.07 -9.79
CA PHE A 4 -16.78 -17.23 -10.69
C PHE A 4 -17.37 -15.83 -10.96
N ARG A 5 -18.71 -15.72 -11.04
CA ARG A 5 -19.41 -14.42 -11.20
C ARG A 5 -19.25 -13.51 -9.99
N GLN A 6 -19.29 -14.06 -8.77
CA GLN A 6 -19.11 -13.31 -7.53
C GLN A 6 -17.66 -12.84 -7.39
N LEU A 7 -16.69 -13.71 -7.68
CA LEU A 7 -15.28 -13.33 -7.69
C LEU A 7 -15.02 -12.15 -8.64
N ARG A 8 -15.50 -12.22 -9.89
CA ARG A 8 -15.32 -11.13 -10.86
C ARG A 8 -15.96 -9.82 -10.39
N ARG A 9 -17.13 -9.90 -9.75
CA ARG A 9 -17.80 -8.72 -9.17
C ARG A 9 -16.94 -8.09 -8.08
N HIS A 10 -16.48 -8.86 -7.09
CA HIS A 10 -15.65 -8.33 -5.99
C HIS A 10 -14.34 -7.72 -6.49
N LEU A 11 -13.69 -8.36 -7.49
CA LEU A 11 -12.49 -7.82 -8.12
C LEU A 11 -12.77 -6.49 -8.84
N ALA A 12 -13.86 -6.39 -9.59
CA ALA A 12 -14.25 -5.15 -10.27
C ALA A 12 -14.58 -4.03 -9.28
N ILE A 13 -15.27 -4.35 -8.17
CA ILE A 13 -15.61 -3.40 -7.11
C ILE A 13 -14.34 -2.88 -6.41
N SER A 14 -13.43 -3.78 -6.03
CA SER A 14 -12.15 -3.41 -5.41
C SER A 14 -11.34 -2.50 -6.34
N HIS A 15 -11.25 -2.84 -7.64
CA HIS A 15 -10.54 -2.01 -8.61
C HIS A 15 -11.17 -0.61 -8.76
N LEU A 16 -12.50 -0.54 -8.86
CA LEU A 16 -13.21 0.75 -8.92
C LEU A 16 -12.97 1.61 -7.68
N ALA A 17 -12.95 0.98 -6.50
CA ALA A 17 -12.65 1.69 -5.26
C ALA A 17 -11.20 2.19 -5.22
N ASP A 18 -10.24 1.37 -5.63
CA ASP A 18 -8.83 1.78 -5.76
C ASP A 18 -8.71 3.01 -6.71
N THR A 19 -9.41 3.03 -7.84
CA THR A 19 -9.47 4.20 -8.74
C THR A 19 -10.09 5.43 -8.06
N TYR A 20 -11.17 5.26 -7.30
CA TYR A 20 -11.77 6.38 -6.56
C TYR A 20 -10.82 6.98 -5.52
N ILE A 21 -10.02 6.15 -4.85
CA ILE A 21 -9.01 6.59 -3.89
C ILE A 21 -7.96 7.48 -4.58
N GLU A 22 -7.41 7.01 -5.70
CA GLU A 22 -6.38 7.76 -6.44
C GLU A 22 -6.92 9.08 -7.00
N VAL A 23 -8.10 9.06 -7.61
CA VAL A 23 -8.72 10.27 -8.17
C VAL A 23 -9.09 11.26 -7.06
N ASP A 24 -9.52 10.79 -5.88
CA ASP A 24 -9.78 11.67 -4.74
C ASP A 24 -8.50 12.39 -4.29
N TYR A 25 -7.37 11.68 -4.23
CA TYR A 25 -6.07 12.29 -3.93
C TYR A 25 -5.70 13.39 -4.94
N LEU A 26 -5.72 13.05 -6.24
CA LEU A 26 -5.34 14.00 -7.30
C LEU A 26 -6.24 15.24 -7.32
N ARG A 27 -7.52 15.10 -6.96
CA ARG A 27 -8.45 16.24 -6.84
C ARG A 27 -8.14 17.13 -5.65
N ARG A 28 -7.71 16.55 -4.52
CA ARG A 28 -7.29 17.32 -3.34
C ARG A 28 -6.03 18.14 -3.61
N GLN A 29 -5.05 17.55 -4.30
CA GLN A 29 -3.79 18.23 -4.64
C GLN A 29 -4.03 19.46 -5.54
N ASN A 30 -5.01 19.40 -6.44
CA ASN A 30 -5.33 20.47 -7.39
C ASN A 30 -6.24 21.59 -6.82
N ASN A 31 -6.53 21.61 -5.52
CA ASN A 31 -7.25 22.67 -4.78
C ASN A 31 -8.64 23.11 -5.31
N ASN A 32 -9.23 22.41 -6.27
CA ASN A 32 -10.37 22.93 -7.06
C ASN A 32 -11.72 22.23 -6.84
N SER A 33 -11.99 21.65 -5.67
CA SER A 33 -13.26 20.93 -5.51
C SER A 33 -13.80 20.89 -4.09
N SER A 34 -14.99 21.49 -3.91
CA SER A 34 -15.88 21.28 -2.76
C SER A 34 -16.35 19.82 -2.58
N TYR A 35 -15.97 18.92 -3.48
CA TYR A 35 -16.24 17.48 -3.45
C TYR A 35 -15.03 16.64 -2.99
N ALA A 36 -13.97 17.26 -2.44
CA ALA A 36 -12.85 16.54 -1.83
C ALA A 36 -13.37 15.59 -0.73
N GLY A 37 -13.15 14.28 -0.87
CA GLY A 37 -13.68 13.25 0.04
C GLY A 37 -14.96 12.56 -0.44
N GLY A 38 -15.71 13.15 -1.38
CA GLY A 38 -16.93 12.52 -1.91
C GLY A 38 -16.68 11.18 -2.62
N LEU A 39 -15.53 11.04 -3.27
CA LEU A 39 -15.13 9.80 -3.92
C LEU A 39 -14.68 8.73 -2.91
N LEU A 40 -13.93 9.10 -1.87
CA LEU A 40 -13.59 8.18 -0.77
C LEU A 40 -14.84 7.64 -0.07
N SER A 41 -15.79 8.51 0.30
CA SER A 41 -17.05 8.07 0.91
C SER A 41 -17.87 7.18 -0.02
N LYS A 42 -17.81 7.40 -1.34
CA LYS A 42 -18.45 6.53 -2.34
C LYS A 42 -17.77 5.16 -2.39
N ALA A 43 -16.45 5.11 -2.44
CA ALA A 43 -15.66 3.88 -2.41
C ALA A 43 -15.94 3.08 -1.13
N GLN A 44 -15.97 3.76 0.02
CA GLN A 44 -16.20 3.13 1.30
C GLN A 44 -17.59 2.47 1.39
N ARG A 45 -18.65 3.17 0.98
CA ARG A 45 -20.00 2.61 0.95
C ARG A 45 -20.11 1.40 0.04
N LEU A 46 -19.45 1.45 -1.12
CA LEU A 46 -19.46 0.35 -2.08
C LEU A 46 -18.77 -0.91 -1.52
N ILE A 47 -17.64 -0.75 -0.82
CA ILE A 47 -16.88 -1.89 -0.29
C ILE A 47 -17.51 -2.45 0.98
N LYS A 48 -17.96 -1.59 1.91
CA LYS A 48 -18.47 -2.05 3.21
C LYS A 48 -19.65 -3.00 3.08
N SER A 49 -20.59 -2.70 2.18
CA SER A 49 -21.75 -3.57 1.95
C SER A 49 -21.36 -4.96 1.44
N GLU A 50 -20.37 -5.05 0.54
CA GLU A 50 -19.88 -6.33 0.02
C GLU A 50 -19.11 -7.12 1.11
N ILE A 51 -18.30 -6.44 1.93
CA ILE A 51 -17.60 -7.07 3.07
C ILE A 51 -18.58 -7.58 4.12
N GLU A 52 -19.58 -6.77 4.51
CA GLU A 52 -20.62 -7.17 5.47
C GLU A 52 -21.42 -8.37 4.93
N SER A 53 -21.73 -8.37 3.63
CA SER A 53 -22.34 -9.52 2.98
C SER A 53 -21.43 -10.74 3.11
N LEU A 54 -20.15 -10.67 2.74
CA LEU A 54 -19.22 -11.81 2.82
C LEU A 54 -18.99 -12.30 4.25
N ARG A 55 -19.00 -11.40 5.24
CA ARG A 55 -18.88 -11.76 6.67
C ARG A 55 -20.10 -12.49 7.22
N SER A 56 -21.29 -12.29 6.64
CA SER A 56 -22.49 -13.04 7.02
C SER A 56 -22.58 -14.45 6.41
N HIS A 57 -21.63 -14.82 5.54
CA HIS A 57 -21.54 -16.12 4.88
C HIS A 57 -20.48 -17.03 5.55
N PRO A 58 -20.40 -18.33 5.17
CA PRO A 58 -19.44 -19.28 5.77
C PRO A 58 -17.99 -18.78 5.73
N GLN A 59 -17.17 -19.26 6.66
CA GLN A 59 -15.77 -18.86 6.84
C GLN A 59 -14.92 -18.95 5.54
N ALA A 60 -15.25 -19.88 4.64
CA ALA A 60 -14.60 -19.97 3.33
C ALA A 60 -14.81 -18.74 2.42
N ALA A 61 -15.94 -18.03 2.55
CA ALA A 61 -16.20 -16.79 1.82
C ALA A 61 -15.32 -15.63 2.32
N GLN A 62 -15.05 -15.61 3.63
CA GLN A 62 -14.15 -14.67 4.31
C GLN A 62 -12.66 -14.96 4.04
N ARG A 63 -12.36 -16.01 3.28
CA ARG A 63 -11.00 -16.34 2.81
C ARG A 63 -10.91 -16.32 1.28
N SER A 64 -11.94 -15.80 0.61
CA SER A 64 -11.97 -15.69 -0.84
C SER A 64 -11.00 -14.62 -1.34
N LYS A 65 -10.57 -14.75 -2.59
CA LYS A 65 -9.72 -13.75 -3.24
C LYS A 65 -10.44 -12.41 -3.37
N GLY A 66 -11.75 -12.44 -3.67
CA GLY A 66 -12.59 -11.25 -3.69
C GLY A 66 -12.57 -10.52 -2.34
N PHE A 67 -12.75 -11.25 -1.24
CA PHE A 67 -12.72 -10.69 0.11
C PHE A 67 -11.38 -10.03 0.45
N ARG A 68 -10.25 -10.72 0.19
CA ARG A 68 -8.91 -10.14 0.40
C ARG A 68 -8.71 -8.83 -0.35
N ARG A 69 -9.18 -8.76 -1.61
CA ARG A 69 -9.08 -7.55 -2.43
C ARG A 69 -9.93 -6.41 -1.88
N LEU A 70 -11.15 -6.69 -1.45
CA LEU A 70 -12.03 -5.70 -0.81
C LEU A 70 -11.42 -5.17 0.49
N LEU A 71 -10.85 -6.03 1.34
CA LEU A 71 -10.16 -5.61 2.57
C LEU A 71 -8.96 -4.71 2.28
N LEU A 72 -8.17 -5.01 1.24
CA LEU A 72 -7.05 -4.14 0.85
C LEU A 72 -7.52 -2.74 0.48
N SER A 73 -8.56 -2.63 -0.37
CA SER A 73 -9.11 -1.33 -0.74
C SER A 73 -9.74 -0.61 0.46
N LEU A 74 -10.43 -1.31 1.36
CA LEU A 74 -10.97 -0.69 2.58
C LEU A 74 -9.85 -0.19 3.49
N SER A 75 -8.79 -0.98 3.70
CA SER A 75 -7.65 -0.56 4.52
C SER A 75 -7.02 0.73 4.00
N GLU A 76 -6.90 0.89 2.68
CA GLU A 76 -6.37 2.12 2.09
C GLU A 76 -7.29 3.32 2.34
N ILE A 77 -8.61 3.14 2.25
CA ILE A 77 -9.57 4.20 2.61
C ILE A 77 -9.40 4.61 4.07
N GLU A 78 -9.30 3.65 4.99
CA GLU A 78 -9.10 3.93 6.41
C GLU A 78 -7.78 4.69 6.65
N ILE A 79 -6.69 4.34 5.96
CA ILE A 79 -5.41 5.07 6.02
C ILE A 79 -5.59 6.50 5.50
N ARG A 80 -6.23 6.70 4.35
CA ARG A 80 -6.44 8.01 3.73
C ARG A 80 -7.35 8.93 4.55
N GLU A 81 -8.18 8.36 5.42
CA GLU A 81 -9.01 9.10 6.37
C GLU A 81 -8.37 9.18 7.77
N ASN A 82 -7.09 8.83 7.92
CA ASN A 82 -6.31 8.86 9.16
C ASN A 82 -6.90 7.98 10.28
N ARG A 83 -7.66 6.94 9.94
CA ARG A 83 -8.23 5.98 10.89
C ARG A 83 -7.32 4.76 11.03
N PHE A 84 -6.11 5.00 11.52
CA PHE A 84 -5.04 4.00 11.54
C PHE A 84 -5.37 2.77 12.40
N ASP A 85 -6.09 2.91 13.51
CA ASP A 85 -6.54 1.75 14.30
C ASP A 85 -7.48 0.83 13.51
N ALA A 86 -8.36 1.41 12.69
CA ALA A 86 -9.27 0.64 11.84
C ALA A 86 -8.51 -0.03 10.69
N ALA A 87 -7.57 0.70 10.06
CA ALA A 87 -6.68 0.14 9.05
C ALA A 87 -5.86 -1.03 9.61
N HIS A 88 -5.25 -0.86 10.78
CA HIS A 88 -4.42 -1.87 11.44
C HIS A 88 -5.20 -3.17 11.65
N ARG A 89 -6.43 -3.11 12.17
CA ARG A 89 -7.27 -4.32 12.36
C ARG A 89 -7.54 -5.06 11.06
N LEU A 90 -7.87 -4.33 9.98
CA LEU A 90 -8.12 -4.92 8.66
C LEU A 90 -6.84 -5.54 8.07
N LEU A 91 -5.70 -4.90 8.27
CA LEU A 91 -4.41 -5.36 7.76
C LEU A 91 -3.90 -6.60 8.52
N MET A 92 -4.11 -6.67 9.84
CA MET A 92 -3.81 -7.87 10.61
C MET A 92 -4.67 -9.05 10.17
N GLU A 93 -5.99 -8.85 10.00
CA GLU A 93 -6.89 -9.86 9.43
C GLU A 93 -6.41 -10.34 8.05
N LEU A 94 -5.97 -9.42 7.18
CA LEU A 94 -5.40 -9.77 5.88
C LEU A 94 -4.12 -10.59 5.98
N CYS A 95 -3.19 -10.20 6.87
CA CYS A 95 -1.92 -10.90 7.04
C CYS A 95 -2.15 -12.33 7.56
N ASP A 96 -3.09 -12.52 8.48
CA ASP A 96 -3.49 -13.86 8.94
C ASP A 96 -4.02 -14.71 7.78
N ILE A 97 -4.92 -14.15 6.96
CA ILE A 97 -5.46 -14.87 5.79
C ILE A 97 -4.36 -15.23 4.78
N TYR A 98 -3.44 -14.31 4.48
CA TYR A 98 -2.34 -14.58 3.56
C TYR A 98 -1.33 -15.59 4.11
N GLY A 99 -1.06 -15.55 5.41
CA GLY A 99 -0.15 -16.48 6.09
C GLY A 99 -0.61 -17.94 6.05
N GLU A 100 -1.92 -18.17 5.91
CA GLU A 100 -2.51 -19.50 5.78
C GLU A 100 -2.59 -20.03 4.33
N LEU A 101 -2.21 -19.23 3.32
CA LEU A 101 -2.23 -19.69 1.92
C LEU A 101 -1.08 -20.64 1.62
N VAL A 102 -1.39 -21.85 1.15
CA VAL A 102 -0.39 -22.89 0.82
C VAL A 102 0.41 -22.56 -0.44
N ASP A 103 -0.23 -22.03 -1.48
CA ASP A 103 0.41 -21.65 -2.75
C ASP A 103 -0.21 -20.35 -3.27
N PRO A 104 0.23 -19.18 -2.76
CA PRO A 104 -0.29 -17.90 -3.22
C PRO A 104 0.18 -17.64 -4.65
N ASP A 105 -0.77 -17.37 -5.55
CA ASP A 105 -0.45 -16.95 -6.91
C ASP A 105 0.10 -15.51 -6.94
N ILE A 106 0.48 -15.04 -8.14
CA ILE A 106 1.07 -13.71 -8.30
C ILE A 106 0.18 -12.59 -7.73
N ILE A 107 -1.15 -12.70 -7.86
CA ILE A 107 -2.08 -11.69 -7.36
C ILE A 107 -2.13 -11.72 -5.83
N ASP A 108 -2.11 -12.91 -5.24
CA ASP A 108 -2.09 -13.07 -3.79
C ASP A 108 -0.78 -12.57 -3.18
N ARG A 109 0.37 -12.85 -3.81
CA ARG A 109 1.69 -12.35 -3.39
C ARG A 109 1.76 -10.82 -3.43
N HIS A 110 1.26 -10.20 -4.51
CA HIS A 110 1.15 -8.74 -4.61
C HIS A 110 0.24 -8.17 -3.52
N GLY A 111 -0.91 -8.80 -3.28
CA GLY A 111 -1.85 -8.38 -2.25
C GLY A 111 -1.25 -8.46 -0.83
N HIS A 112 -0.47 -9.50 -0.55
CA HIS A 112 0.21 -9.66 0.73
C HIS A 112 1.31 -8.61 0.94
N LEU A 113 2.15 -8.37 -0.09
CA LEU A 113 3.14 -7.29 -0.04
C LEU A 113 2.50 -5.92 0.17
N ARG A 114 1.39 -5.63 -0.52
CA ARG A 114 0.62 -4.39 -0.31
C ARG A 114 0.13 -4.26 1.13
N ALA A 115 -0.31 -5.34 1.76
CA ALA A 115 -0.74 -5.31 3.17
C ALA A 115 0.44 -4.93 4.10
N PHE A 116 1.63 -5.50 3.90
CA PHE A 116 2.82 -5.16 4.69
C PHE A 116 3.30 -3.74 4.46
N ILE A 117 3.27 -3.24 3.22
CA ILE A 117 3.56 -1.83 2.92
C ILE A 117 2.56 -0.92 3.65
N SER A 118 1.26 -1.26 3.62
CA SER A 118 0.24 -0.50 4.33
C SER A 118 0.41 -0.54 5.86
N LEU A 119 0.83 -1.66 6.44
CA LEU A 119 1.19 -1.74 7.86
C LEU A 119 2.37 -0.82 8.17
N ALA A 120 3.44 -0.88 7.37
CA ALA A 120 4.62 -0.06 7.59
C ALA A 120 4.34 1.44 7.51
N ARG A 121 3.39 1.85 6.66
CA ARG A 121 2.93 3.26 6.56
C ARG A 121 2.21 3.77 7.80
N ILE A 122 1.55 2.89 8.55
CA ILE A 122 0.82 3.27 9.77
C ILE A 122 1.61 2.96 11.05
N SER A 123 2.80 2.37 10.93
CA SER A 123 3.66 2.07 12.06
C SER A 123 4.13 3.33 12.78
N SER A 124 4.30 3.21 14.09
CA SER A 124 4.88 4.26 14.91
C SER A 124 6.35 4.51 14.49
N PRO A 125 6.92 5.72 14.69
CA PRO A 125 8.30 6.00 14.31
C PRO A 125 9.33 4.99 14.86
N PRO A 126 9.23 4.52 16.13
CA PRO A 126 10.11 3.46 16.65
C PRO A 126 10.05 2.14 15.87
N ASP A 127 8.89 1.79 15.31
CA ASP A 127 8.66 0.50 14.63
C ASP A 127 8.74 0.60 13.10
N ALA A 128 8.81 1.83 12.57
CA ALA A 128 8.68 2.11 11.14
C ALA A 128 9.76 1.39 10.33
N GLU A 129 11.03 1.51 10.71
CA GLU A 129 12.14 0.86 9.99
C GLU A 129 11.97 -0.67 9.95
N SER A 130 11.65 -1.28 11.09
CA SER A 130 11.43 -2.72 11.19
C SER A 130 10.26 -3.18 10.30
N SER A 131 9.18 -2.39 10.27
CA SER A 131 8.00 -2.67 9.46
C SER A 131 8.31 -2.60 7.96
N TRP A 132 9.03 -1.56 7.52
CA TRP A 132 9.47 -1.43 6.13
C TRP A 132 10.47 -2.52 5.73
N THR A 133 11.39 -2.87 6.62
CA THR A 133 12.34 -3.98 6.41
C THR A 133 11.61 -5.32 6.27
N THR A 134 10.54 -5.52 7.03
CA THR A 134 9.71 -6.73 6.92
C THR A 134 9.00 -6.79 5.57
N ALA A 135 8.43 -5.69 5.10
CA ALA A 135 7.83 -5.60 3.76
C ALA A 135 8.86 -5.87 2.65
N LEU A 136 10.08 -5.32 2.78
CA LEU A 136 11.18 -5.52 1.84
C LEU A 136 11.60 -7.00 1.75
N ASN A 137 11.75 -7.66 2.91
CA ASN A 137 12.09 -9.08 2.97
C ASN A 137 10.99 -9.97 2.37
N LEU A 138 9.71 -9.62 2.57
CA LEU A 138 8.60 -10.29 1.93
C LEU A 138 8.64 -10.12 0.40
N GLY A 139 8.94 -8.92 -0.09
CA GLY A 139 9.14 -8.63 -1.51
C GLY A 139 10.21 -9.51 -2.13
N ARG A 140 11.41 -9.57 -1.52
CA ARG A 140 12.52 -10.43 -1.97
C ARG A 140 12.14 -11.91 -2.01
N ARG A 141 11.36 -12.38 -1.02
CA ARG A 141 10.89 -13.77 -1.00
C ARG A 141 9.94 -14.09 -2.15
N TYR A 142 9.04 -13.17 -2.50
CA TYR A 142 8.08 -13.39 -3.58
C TYR A 142 8.64 -13.16 -4.98
N TYR A 143 9.58 -12.24 -5.11
CA TYR A 143 10.16 -11.82 -6.39
C TYR A 143 11.69 -11.76 -6.31
N PRO A 144 12.37 -12.91 -6.13
CA PRO A 144 13.83 -12.96 -5.94
C PRO A 144 14.64 -12.52 -7.17
N LEU A 145 13.99 -12.38 -8.33
CA LEU A 145 14.61 -11.89 -9.58
C LEU A 145 14.26 -10.44 -9.87
N GLU A 146 13.45 -9.79 -9.02
CA GLU A 146 13.00 -8.41 -9.17
C GLU A 146 13.56 -7.52 -8.05
N GLU A 147 14.81 -7.76 -7.63
CA GLU A 147 15.42 -7.05 -6.48
C GLU A 147 15.58 -5.53 -6.70
N GLU A 148 15.41 -5.05 -7.93
CA GLU A 148 15.54 -3.65 -8.33
C GLU A 148 14.29 -3.17 -9.08
N VAL A 149 13.15 -3.15 -8.41
CA VAL A 149 11.90 -2.55 -8.94
C VAL A 149 11.54 -1.29 -8.17
N PHE A 150 10.74 -0.42 -8.79
CA PHE A 150 10.38 0.88 -8.22
C PHE A 150 9.80 0.81 -6.79
N VAL A 151 9.05 -0.24 -6.45
CA VAL A 151 8.54 -0.44 -5.09
C VAL A 151 9.66 -0.66 -4.06
N VAL A 152 10.79 -1.28 -4.45
CA VAL A 152 11.98 -1.41 -3.60
C VAL A 152 12.59 -0.05 -3.31
N ALA A 153 12.77 0.79 -4.34
CA ALA A 153 13.23 2.16 -4.16
C ALA A 153 12.33 2.93 -3.17
N LEU A 154 11.00 2.83 -3.34
CA LEU A 154 10.05 3.46 -2.44
C LEU A 154 10.23 2.99 -0.98
N MET A 155 10.32 1.68 -0.75
CA MET A 155 10.55 1.13 0.60
C MET A 155 11.85 1.66 1.21
N HIS A 156 12.92 1.78 0.42
CA HIS A 156 14.18 2.37 0.88
C HIS A 156 14.07 3.87 1.20
N LEU A 157 13.24 4.63 0.48
CA LEU A 157 12.96 6.03 0.83
C LEU A 157 12.25 6.15 2.18
N PHE A 158 11.31 5.25 2.49
CA PHE A 158 10.67 5.24 3.80
C PHE A 158 11.57 4.71 4.92
N ILE A 159 12.50 3.79 4.62
CA ILE A 159 13.56 3.40 5.56
C ILE A 159 14.47 4.60 5.84
N CYS A 160 14.82 5.38 4.82
CA CYS A 160 15.54 6.63 4.96
C CYS A 160 14.82 7.58 5.91
N THR A 161 13.52 7.86 5.71
CA THR A 161 12.78 8.75 6.62
C THR A 161 12.74 8.22 8.05
N ALA A 162 12.52 6.92 8.25
CA ALA A 162 12.52 6.31 9.59
C ALA A 162 13.87 6.49 10.31
N ARG A 163 14.99 6.24 9.62
CA ARG A 163 16.35 6.41 10.16
C ARG A 163 16.68 7.86 10.48
N LEU A 164 16.32 8.78 9.59
CA LEU A 164 16.52 10.22 9.81
C LEU A 164 15.75 10.71 11.04
N VAL A 165 14.50 10.27 11.22
CA VAL A 165 13.71 10.57 12.43
C VAL A 165 14.33 9.94 13.68
N GLY A 166 14.91 8.74 13.56
CA GLY A 166 15.66 8.07 14.61
C GLY A 166 17.05 8.64 14.90
N GLY A 167 17.51 9.64 14.14
CA GLY A 167 18.83 10.28 14.29
C GLY A 167 19.99 9.56 13.59
N ASP A 168 19.73 8.49 12.84
CA ASP A 168 20.73 7.78 12.03
C ASP A 168 20.87 8.44 10.64
N MET A 169 21.66 9.52 10.59
CA MET A 169 21.92 10.26 9.36
C MET A 169 22.66 9.42 8.30
N GLU A 170 23.67 8.66 8.72
CA GLU A 170 24.51 7.85 7.82
C GLU A 170 23.69 6.71 7.19
N GLY A 171 22.96 5.96 8.00
CA GLY A 171 22.09 4.90 7.50
C GLY A 171 20.90 5.44 6.70
N GLY A 172 20.39 6.63 7.03
CA GLY A 172 19.40 7.35 6.24
C GLY A 172 19.94 7.72 4.85
N LYS A 173 21.16 8.28 4.80
CA LYS A 173 21.84 8.64 3.55
C LYS A 173 22.10 7.42 2.67
N ALA A 174 22.61 6.33 3.24
CA ALA A 174 22.85 5.10 2.50
C ALA A 174 21.56 4.53 1.89
N ALA A 175 20.45 4.55 2.63
CA ALA A 175 19.14 4.11 2.12
C ALA A 175 18.62 5.02 0.99
N PHE A 176 18.83 6.34 1.12
CA PHE A 176 18.47 7.31 0.08
C PHE A 176 19.26 7.09 -1.20
N ASP A 177 20.58 6.95 -1.12
CA ASP A 177 21.45 6.79 -2.29
C ASP A 177 21.14 5.49 -3.05
N TYR A 178 20.83 4.41 -2.33
CA TYR A 178 20.37 3.17 -2.94
C TYR A 178 19.04 3.32 -3.68
N ALA A 179 18.06 4.02 -3.10
CA ALA A 179 16.81 4.30 -3.77
C ALA A 179 17.00 5.16 -5.03
N VAL A 180 17.90 6.15 -4.97
CA VAL A 180 18.26 7.00 -6.11
C VAL A 180 18.84 6.17 -7.26
N GLU A 181 19.72 5.21 -6.99
CA GLU A 181 20.29 4.32 -8.02
C GLU A 181 19.21 3.51 -8.75
N ILE A 182 18.24 2.96 -8.01
CA ILE A 182 17.11 2.23 -8.60
C ILE A 182 16.24 3.16 -9.45
N CYS A 183 15.90 4.35 -8.94
CA CYS A 183 15.06 5.32 -9.66
C CYS A 183 15.70 5.81 -10.98
N HIS A 184 17.03 5.84 -11.08
CA HIS A 184 17.70 6.18 -12.35
C HIS A 184 17.69 5.05 -13.37
N SER A 185 17.82 3.81 -12.90
CA SER A 185 18.02 2.64 -13.75
C SER A 185 16.72 1.96 -14.18
N LYS A 186 15.60 2.24 -13.50
CA LYS A 186 14.34 1.54 -13.69
C LYS A 186 13.19 2.52 -13.89
N SER A 187 12.36 2.23 -14.89
CA SER A 187 11.11 2.96 -15.06
C SER A 187 10.12 2.64 -13.93
N PRO A 188 9.36 3.63 -13.45
CA PRO A 188 8.35 3.42 -12.43
C PRO A 188 7.30 2.38 -12.84
N GLN A 189 7.05 1.41 -11.95
CA GLN A 189 5.99 0.43 -12.10
C GLN A 189 4.93 0.63 -11.02
N PHE A 190 3.73 1.01 -11.43
CA PHE A 190 2.62 1.34 -10.53
C PHE A 190 1.73 0.13 -10.29
N VAL A 191 2.28 -0.89 -9.62
CA VAL A 191 1.63 -2.19 -9.41
C VAL A 191 0.63 -2.23 -8.25
N MET A 192 0.57 -1.18 -7.43
CA MET A 192 -0.47 -1.01 -6.41
C MET A 192 -0.95 0.45 -6.34
N PRO A 193 -2.21 0.66 -5.93
CA PRO A 193 -2.75 1.99 -5.75
C PRO A 193 -1.89 2.82 -4.83
N GLY A 194 -1.70 4.08 -5.20
CA GLY A 194 -0.92 5.03 -4.42
C GLY A 194 0.56 5.11 -4.75
N LEU A 195 1.19 4.06 -5.31
CA LEU A 195 2.62 4.13 -5.67
C LEU A 195 2.91 5.25 -6.67
N GLY A 196 2.06 5.39 -7.68
CA GLY A 196 2.22 6.38 -8.75
C GLY A 196 1.47 7.68 -8.56
N THR A 197 0.87 7.88 -7.39
CA THR A 197 0.05 9.07 -7.13
C THR A 197 0.48 9.80 -5.89
N TYR A 198 0.51 9.16 -4.72
CA TYR A 198 0.76 9.87 -3.46
C TYR A 198 1.92 9.34 -2.64
N LEU A 199 2.24 8.05 -2.67
CA LEU A 199 3.27 7.50 -1.78
C LEU A 199 4.67 8.03 -2.09
N PHE A 200 4.99 8.11 -3.38
CA PHE A 200 6.28 8.63 -3.82
C PHE A 200 6.40 10.15 -3.53
N ASP A 201 5.36 10.92 -3.83
CA ASP A 201 5.29 12.35 -3.54
C ASP A 201 5.38 12.63 -2.03
N ASP A 202 4.66 11.86 -1.21
CA ASP A 202 4.63 11.99 0.25
C ASP A 202 6.03 11.76 0.83
N VAL A 203 6.71 10.67 0.45
CA VAL A 203 8.05 10.36 0.99
C VAL A 203 9.11 11.35 0.50
N GLN A 204 9.02 11.80 -0.76
CA GLN A 204 9.91 12.82 -1.29
C GLN A 204 9.76 14.15 -0.54
N CYS A 205 8.51 14.56 -0.25
CA CYS A 205 8.24 15.76 0.54
C CYS A 205 8.78 15.64 1.97
N GLN A 206 8.62 14.47 2.60
CA GLN A 206 9.16 14.21 3.95
C GLN A 206 10.70 14.32 3.97
N ILE A 207 11.39 13.65 3.06
CA ILE A 207 12.86 13.68 2.98
C ILE A 207 13.36 15.11 2.75
N LYS A 208 12.74 15.84 1.81
CA LYS A 208 13.07 17.24 1.55
C LYS A 208 12.84 18.12 2.79
N SER A 209 11.78 17.88 3.55
CA SER A 209 11.50 18.61 4.78
C SER A 209 12.47 18.30 5.91
N LEU A 210 12.96 17.05 6.01
CA LEU A 210 13.84 16.61 7.09
C LEU A 210 15.29 17.06 6.86
N VAL A 211 15.80 16.90 5.62
CA VAL A 211 17.22 17.06 5.30
C VAL A 211 17.51 17.80 3.99
N GLY A 212 16.48 18.28 3.29
CA GLY A 212 16.65 19.05 2.05
C GLY A 212 17.03 18.23 0.82
N TRP A 213 17.15 16.90 0.91
CA TRP A 213 17.50 16.06 -0.23
C TRP A 213 16.34 15.97 -1.23
N THR A 214 16.69 15.87 -2.51
CA THR A 214 15.73 15.81 -3.61
C THR A 214 16.06 14.64 -4.51
N LEU A 215 15.04 13.88 -4.90
CA LEU A 215 15.20 12.83 -5.89
C LEU A 215 15.36 13.43 -7.29
N PRO A 216 16.20 12.83 -8.13
CA PRO A 216 16.25 13.16 -9.54
C PRO A 216 14.95 12.71 -10.23
N PRO A 217 14.63 13.29 -11.41
CA PRO A 217 13.51 12.81 -12.21
C PRO A 217 13.68 11.32 -12.50
N CYS A 218 12.63 10.52 -12.27
CA CYS A 218 12.62 9.12 -12.68
C CYS A 218 12.47 9.05 -14.21
N ASN A 219 13.21 8.14 -14.86
CA ASN A 219 13.20 7.96 -16.31
C ASN A 219 11.99 7.16 -16.83
#